data_AF-A0A150QXB1-F1
#
_entry.id   AF-A0A150QXB1-F1
#
_cell.length_a   1.000
_cell.length_b   1.000
_cell.length_c   1.000
_cell.angle_alpha   90.00
_cell.angle_beta   90.00
_cell.angle_gamma   90.00
#
_symmetry.space_group_name_H-M   'P 1'
#
loop_
_entity.id
_entity.type
_entity.pdbx_description
1 polymer ?
#
loop_
_entity_poly.entity_id
_entity_poly.type
_entity_poly.pdbx_seq_one_letter_code
_entity_poly.pdbx_strand_id
1 'polypeptide(L)'
;MTLVSTGADGLGDPKTTRSTVQGLFRIHTKHVTVTMDGDEEDEDPFDFRDVPFVQYFTEGFAFHAAYWHDDFGTARSHGCVNLSPLDAAWLFEWTTPEVPAAWHGALSLRKGTLVSIRP
;
A
#
# COMPACT_ATOMS: atom_id res chain seq x y z
N MET A 1 -15.00 10.83 1.20
CA MET A 1 -14.64 9.71 0.30
C MET A 1 -13.17 9.89 0.00
N THR A 2 -12.34 8.90 0.32
CA THR A 2 -10.91 8.91 -0.01
C THR A 2 -10.74 8.37 -1.43
N LEU A 3 -9.91 9.03 -2.24
CA LEU A 3 -9.48 8.54 -3.54
C LEU A 3 -8.14 7.81 -3.40
N VAL A 4 -7.90 6.81 -4.23
CA VAL A 4 -6.67 6.01 -4.22
C VAL A 4 -6.15 5.81 -5.64
N SER A 5 -4.86 5.55 -5.77
CA SER A 5 -4.27 5.09 -7.04
C SER A 5 -3.84 3.64 -6.89
N THR A 6 -4.52 2.75 -7.61
CA THR A 6 -4.20 1.32 -7.67
C THR A 6 -3.19 1.02 -8.76
N GLY A 7 -2.89 -0.26 -8.94
CA GLY A 7 -2.03 -0.79 -9.98
C GLY A 7 -2.47 -0.39 -11.39
N ALA A 8 -1.52 0.06 -12.21
CA ALA A 8 -1.77 0.68 -13.52
C ALA A 8 -2.48 -0.25 -14.53
N ASP A 9 -2.27 -1.56 -14.43
CA ASP A 9 -2.76 -2.54 -15.42
C ASP A 9 -4.18 -3.08 -15.12
N GLY A 10 -4.86 -2.49 -14.12
CA GLY A 10 -6.28 -2.72 -13.86
C GLY A 10 -6.62 -4.17 -13.47
N LEU A 11 -7.28 -4.90 -14.38
CA LEU A 11 -7.71 -6.30 -14.20
C LEU A 11 -6.70 -7.32 -14.74
N GLY A 12 -5.48 -6.90 -15.08
CA GLY A 12 -4.40 -7.81 -15.46
C GLY A 12 -4.02 -8.78 -14.35
N ASP A 13 -3.24 -9.80 -14.68
CA ASP A 13 -2.77 -10.76 -13.68
C ASP A 13 -1.74 -10.09 -12.75
N PRO A 14 -2.02 -9.93 -11.44
CA PRO A 14 -1.12 -9.25 -10.51
C PRO A 14 0.23 -9.94 -10.33
N LYS A 15 0.39 -11.18 -10.80
CA LYS A 15 1.67 -11.90 -10.77
C LYS A 15 2.60 -11.56 -11.93
N THR A 16 2.06 -11.01 -13.01
CA THR A 16 2.79 -10.74 -14.25
C THR A 16 2.63 -9.31 -14.76
N THR A 17 1.79 -8.51 -14.09
CA THR A 17 1.48 -7.12 -14.45
C THR A 17 1.46 -6.26 -13.21
N ARG A 18 1.40 -4.93 -13.38
CA ARG A 18 1.27 -3.95 -12.31
C ARG A 18 -0.15 -3.84 -11.77
N SER A 19 -0.94 -4.92 -11.83
CA SER A 19 -2.33 -4.92 -11.34
C SER A 19 -2.36 -5.11 -9.82
N THR A 20 -3.26 -4.41 -9.12
CA THR A 20 -3.48 -4.68 -7.70
C THR A 20 -4.24 -5.99 -7.53
N VAL A 21 -3.72 -6.88 -6.69
CA VAL A 21 -4.36 -8.16 -6.39
C VAL A 21 -5.76 -7.99 -5.78
N GLN A 22 -6.73 -8.74 -6.32
CA GLN A 22 -8.11 -8.72 -5.89
C GLN A 22 -8.40 -9.80 -4.85
N GLY A 23 -9.35 -9.53 -3.95
CA GLY A 23 -9.77 -10.50 -2.96
C GLY A 23 -10.13 -9.90 -1.60
N LEU A 24 -10.18 -10.77 -0.60
CA LEU A 24 -10.38 -10.41 0.80
C LEU A 24 -9.10 -10.77 1.57
N PHE A 25 -8.44 -9.75 2.10
CA PHE A 25 -7.17 -9.89 2.81
C PHE A 25 -7.28 -9.32 4.23
N ARG A 26 -6.23 -9.53 5.01
CA ARG A 26 -6.05 -8.86 6.30
C ARG A 26 -4.77 -8.06 6.26
N ILE A 27 -4.83 -6.82 6.74
CA ILE A 27 -3.62 -6.08 7.06
C ILE A 27 -2.90 -6.85 8.17
N HIS A 28 -1.71 -7.34 7.86
CA HIS A 28 -0.93 -8.18 8.78
C HIS A 28 0.29 -7.43 9.31
N THR A 29 0.90 -6.54 8.52
CA THR A 29 2.10 -5.79 8.91
C THR A 29 1.91 -4.31 8.66
N LYS A 30 2.40 -3.50 9.59
CA LYS A 30 2.48 -2.05 9.45
C LYS A 30 3.86 -1.51 9.77
N HIS A 31 4.26 -0.46 9.07
CA HIS A 31 5.47 0.30 9.33
C HIS A 31 5.19 1.81 9.22
N VAL A 32 5.80 2.59 10.11
CA VAL A 32 5.71 4.06 10.08
C VAL A 32 6.32 4.59 8.78
N THR A 33 7.49 4.07 8.40
CA THR A 33 8.09 4.28 7.08
C THR A 33 8.79 3.03 6.55
N VAL A 34 8.88 2.89 5.22
CA VAL A 34 9.68 1.86 4.53
C VAL A 34 10.33 2.50 3.29
N THR A 35 11.52 2.05 2.91
CA THR A 35 12.08 2.34 1.58
C THR A 35 11.48 1.37 0.57
N MET A 36 10.90 1.88 -0.50
CA MET A 36 10.34 1.11 -1.59
C MET A 36 11.12 1.38 -2.88
N ASP A 37 11.85 0.38 -3.33
CA ASP A 37 12.57 0.35 -4.58
C ASP A 37 11.90 -0.59 -5.58
N GLY A 38 11.83 -0.16 -6.84
CA GLY A 38 11.51 -1.00 -7.99
C GLY A 38 12.78 -1.65 -8.54
N ASP A 39 12.64 -2.69 -9.36
CA ASP A 39 13.81 -3.30 -10.01
C ASP A 39 14.47 -2.27 -10.93
N GLU A 40 15.81 -2.19 -10.93
CA GLU A 40 16.53 -1.23 -11.78
C GLU A 40 16.35 -1.55 -13.28
N GLU A 41 15.95 -2.78 -13.60
CA GLU A 41 15.65 -3.25 -14.95
C GLU A 41 14.20 -2.96 -15.41
N ASP A 42 13.33 -2.45 -14.52
CA ASP A 42 11.96 -2.05 -14.88
C ASP A 42 11.95 -0.79 -15.74
N GLU A 43 10.93 -0.66 -16.58
CA GLU A 43 10.78 0.46 -17.54
C GLU A 43 10.57 1.82 -16.84
N ASP A 44 10.22 1.82 -15.54
CA ASP A 44 10.02 2.99 -14.69
C ASP A 44 10.66 2.77 -13.30
N PRO A 45 12.00 2.86 -13.20
CA PRO A 45 12.72 2.60 -11.96
C PRO A 45 12.38 3.67 -10.91
N PHE A 46 12.03 3.24 -9.71
CA PHE A 46 11.71 4.13 -8.59
C PHE A 46 12.52 3.77 -7.34
N ASP A 47 13.06 4.77 -6.64
CA ASP A 47 13.65 4.67 -5.29
C ASP A 47 12.92 5.68 -4.40
N PHE A 48 11.84 5.24 -3.76
CA PHE A 48 11.12 6.05 -2.80
C PHE A 48 11.59 5.72 -1.40
N ARG A 49 12.36 6.65 -0.82
CA ARG A 49 12.81 6.55 0.57
C ARG A 49 11.75 7.08 1.50
N ASP A 50 11.70 6.47 2.68
CA ASP A 50 10.84 6.86 3.79
C ASP A 50 9.36 6.99 3.42
N VAL A 51 8.85 6.07 2.60
CA VAL A 51 7.42 5.99 2.24
C VAL A 51 6.60 5.81 3.52
N PRO A 52 5.71 6.74 3.89
CA PRO A 52 5.04 6.68 5.17
C PRO A 52 3.78 5.81 5.18
N PHE A 53 3.42 5.36 6.38
CA PHE A 53 2.14 4.70 6.71
C PHE A 53 1.89 3.41 5.91
N VAL A 54 2.92 2.58 5.79
CA VAL A 54 2.88 1.35 4.98
C VAL A 54 2.12 0.25 5.71
N GLN A 55 1.14 -0.36 5.04
CA GLN A 55 0.26 -1.39 5.59
C GLN A 55 0.13 -2.56 4.61
N TYR A 56 0.87 -3.64 4.86
CA TYR A 56 0.88 -4.84 4.01
C TYR A 56 -0.32 -5.73 4.29
N PHE A 57 -0.93 -6.23 3.21
CA PHE A 57 -2.07 -7.16 3.29
C PHE A 57 -1.84 -8.48 2.55
N THR A 58 -0.95 -8.56 1.55
CA THR A 58 -0.54 -9.82 0.91
C THR A 58 0.69 -9.62 0.03
N GLU A 59 1.57 -10.62 -0.09
CA GLU A 59 2.61 -10.78 -1.14
C GLU A 59 3.31 -9.48 -1.64
N GLY A 60 3.61 -8.53 -0.75
CA GLY A 60 4.24 -7.24 -1.10
C GLY A 60 3.28 -6.10 -1.42
N PHE A 61 1.98 -6.38 -1.64
CA PHE A 61 0.93 -5.38 -1.78
C PHE A 61 0.61 -4.69 -0.45
N ALA A 62 0.63 -3.37 -0.48
CA ALA A 62 0.38 -2.53 0.67
C ALA A 62 -0.47 -1.30 0.35
N PHE A 63 -1.11 -0.74 1.37
CA PHE A 63 -1.53 0.65 1.39
C PHE A 63 -0.38 1.51 1.88
N HIS A 64 -0.16 2.69 1.29
CA HIS A 64 0.82 3.65 1.80
C HIS A 64 0.54 5.07 1.30
N ALA A 65 1.18 6.06 1.94
CA ALA A 65 1.17 7.42 1.43
C ALA A 65 2.02 7.53 0.16
N ALA A 66 1.51 8.21 -0.87
CA ALA A 66 2.31 8.65 -2.00
C ALA A 66 2.48 10.17 -1.93
N TYR A 67 3.66 10.63 -1.53
CA TYR A 67 3.96 12.07 -1.44
C TYR A 67 4.46 12.66 -2.77
N TRP A 68 4.79 11.80 -3.74
CA TRP A 68 5.41 12.17 -5.02
C TRP A 68 4.40 12.51 -6.12
N HIS A 69 3.11 12.25 -5.92
CA HIS A 69 2.05 12.65 -6.84
C HIS A 69 0.75 12.96 -6.09
N ASP A 70 -0.16 13.66 -6.76
CA ASP A 70 -1.49 14.04 -6.28
C ASP A 70 -2.64 13.45 -7.12
N ASP A 71 -2.34 12.63 -8.14
CA ASP A 71 -3.34 12.04 -9.03
C ASP A 71 -4.07 10.80 -8.45
N PHE A 72 -4.72 11.00 -7.31
CA PHE A 72 -5.56 9.99 -6.67
C PHE A 72 -6.88 9.82 -7.41
N GLY A 73 -7.31 8.58 -7.61
CA GLY A 73 -8.50 8.23 -8.42
C GLY A 73 -8.15 7.67 -9.80
N THR A 74 -6.88 7.73 -10.19
CA THR A 74 -6.35 7.11 -11.41
C THR A 74 -5.41 5.97 -11.06
N ALA A 75 -5.52 4.84 -11.74
CA ALA A 75 -4.60 3.71 -11.60
C ALA A 75 -3.23 4.03 -12.20
N ARG A 76 -2.16 3.93 -11.38
CA ARG A 76 -0.79 4.32 -11.76
C ARG A 76 0.32 3.56 -11.04
N SER A 77 0.03 2.86 -9.94
CA SER A 77 1.07 2.24 -9.13
C SER A 77 1.60 0.94 -9.78
N HIS A 78 2.66 0.39 -9.20
CA HIS A 78 3.20 -0.93 -9.52
C HIS A 78 2.50 -2.08 -8.77
N GLY A 79 1.27 -1.85 -8.31
CA GLY A 79 0.44 -2.86 -7.62
C GLY A 79 -0.04 -2.41 -6.23
N CYS A 80 0.75 -1.62 -5.51
CA CYS A 80 0.36 -1.02 -4.23
C CYS A 80 -0.86 -0.09 -4.35
N VAL A 81 -1.51 0.22 -3.24
CA VAL A 81 -2.61 1.17 -3.19
C VAL A 81 -2.11 2.47 -2.58
N ASN A 82 -1.93 3.49 -3.43
CA ASN A 82 -1.43 4.79 -3.03
C ASN A 82 -2.58 5.64 -2.48
N LEU A 83 -2.35 6.28 -1.34
CA LEU A 83 -3.27 7.25 -0.73
C LEU A 83 -2.59 8.61 -0.59
N SER A 84 -3.41 9.66 -0.47
CA SER A 84 -2.91 10.96 -0.02
C SER A 84 -2.27 10.82 1.36
N PRO A 85 -1.22 11.60 1.70
CA PRO A 85 -0.56 11.47 3.00
C PRO A 85 -1.51 11.60 4.21
N LEU A 86 -2.52 12.47 4.11
CA LEU A 86 -3.51 12.66 5.17
C LEU A 86 -4.43 11.45 5.31
N ASP A 87 -4.93 10.91 4.19
CA ASP A 87 -5.77 9.72 4.19
C ASP A 87 -5.00 8.48 4.66
N ALA A 88 -3.74 8.35 4.26
CA ALA A 88 -2.85 7.27 4.67
C ALA A 88 -2.64 7.27 6.18
N ALA A 89 -2.37 8.44 6.78
CA ALA A 89 -2.22 8.59 8.22
C ALA A 89 -3.50 8.19 8.98
N TRP A 90 -4.65 8.73 8.55
CA TRP A 90 -5.93 8.40 9.15
C TRP A 90 -6.24 6.90 9.06
N LEU A 91 -6.03 6.29 7.89
CA LEU A 91 -6.25 4.86 7.69
C LEU A 91 -5.31 4.03 8.56
N PHE A 92 -4.04 4.44 8.67
CA PHE A 92 -3.04 3.75 9.47
C PHE A 92 -3.37 3.75 10.95
N GLU A 93 -3.91 4.83 11.50
CA GLU A 93 -4.40 4.88 12.88
C GLU A 93 -5.67 4.03 13.07
N TRP A 94 -6.55 4.00 12.07
CA TRP A 94 -7.83 3.32 12.17
C TRP A 94 -7.74 1.79 12.06
N THR A 95 -6.84 1.27 11.22
CA THR A 95 -6.74 -0.18 10.98
C THR A 95 -5.92 -0.89 12.06
N THR A 96 -5.94 -2.21 12.07
CA THR A 96 -5.10 -3.06 12.94
C THR A 96 -4.11 -3.88 12.10
N PRO A 97 -2.94 -4.27 12.64
CA PRO A 97 -2.48 -4.06 14.02
C PRO A 97 -2.20 -2.59 14.36
N GLU A 98 -2.40 -2.23 15.62
CA GLU A 98 -1.97 -0.92 16.12
C GLU A 98 -0.44 -0.89 16.20
N VAL A 99 0.16 0.25 15.85
CA VAL A 99 1.60 0.51 16.05
C VAL A 99 1.72 1.49 17.21
N PRO A 100 2.18 1.03 18.40
CA PRO A 100 2.41 1.94 19.52
C PRO A 100 3.38 3.06 19.14
N ALA A 101 3.21 4.26 19.70
CA ALA A 101 4.02 5.44 19.34
C ALA A 101 5.54 5.25 19.51
N ALA A 102 5.97 4.32 20.38
CA ALA A 102 7.38 4.00 20.59
C ALA A 102 7.95 2.97 19.58
N TRP A 103 7.11 2.45 18.68
CA TRP A 103 7.46 1.37 17.76
C TRP A 103 7.47 1.88 16.31
N HIS A 104 8.37 1.34 15.49
CA HIS A 104 8.41 1.64 14.05
C HIS A 104 7.44 0.79 13.23
N GLY A 105 6.97 -0.32 13.78
CA GLY A 105 6.08 -1.22 13.07
C GLY A 105 5.48 -2.29 13.97
N ALA A 106 4.48 -2.98 13.44
CA ALA A 106 3.80 -4.08 14.12
C ALA A 106 3.43 -5.18 13.13
N LEU A 107 3.48 -6.43 13.60
CA LEU A 107 3.06 -7.62 12.86
C LEU A 107 2.00 -8.36 13.66
N SER A 108 0.93 -8.79 12.99
CA SER A 108 -0.07 -9.69 13.54
C SER A 108 -0.41 -10.80 12.57
N LEU A 109 -0.14 -12.04 12.98
CA LEU A 109 -0.36 -13.24 12.16
C LEU A 109 -1.80 -13.77 12.23
N ARG A 110 -2.60 -13.30 13.20
CA ARG A 110 -3.92 -13.88 13.51
C ARG A 110 -5.05 -12.85 13.60
N LYS A 111 -4.71 -11.56 13.69
CA LYS A 111 -5.65 -10.44 13.82
C LYS A 111 -5.24 -9.35 12.83
N GLY A 112 -6.17 -8.48 12.48
CA GLY A 112 -5.92 -7.45 11.49
C GLY A 112 -7.22 -6.97 10.87
N THR A 113 -7.21 -5.76 10.33
CA THR A 113 -8.38 -5.22 9.64
C THR A 113 -8.58 -5.95 8.32
N LEU A 114 -9.81 -6.41 8.08
CA LEU A 114 -10.19 -7.00 6.81
C LEU A 114 -10.27 -5.91 5.74
N VAL A 115 -9.65 -6.19 4.59
CA VAL A 115 -9.67 -5.30 3.43
C VAL A 115 -10.14 -6.08 2.22
N SER A 116 -11.10 -5.52 1.48
CA SER A 116 -11.61 -6.12 0.27
C SER A 116 -11.19 -5.25 -0.92
N ILE A 117 -10.46 -5.86 -1.85
CA ILE A 117 -10.07 -5.24 -3.12
C ILE A 117 -10.97 -5.80 -4.21
N ARG A 118 -11.66 -4.91 -4.92
CA ARG A 118 -12.66 -5.23 -5.95
C ARG A 118 -12.58 -4.23 -7.10
N PRO A 119 -13.05 -4.60 -8.31
CA PRO A 119 -13.25 -3.68 -9.43
C PRO A 119 -14.23 -2.55 -9.10
#